data_AF-A0A972XKF1-F1
#
_entry.id   AF-A0A972XKF1-F1
#
_cell.length_a   1.000
_cell.length_b   1.000
_cell.length_c   1.000
_cell.angle_alpha   90.00
_cell.angle_beta   90.00
_cell.angle_gamma   90.00
#
_symmetry.space_group_name_H-M   'P 1'
#
loop_
_entity.id
_entity.type
_entity.pdbx_description
1 polymer ?
#
loop_
_entity_poly.entity_id
_entity_poly.type
_entity_poly.pdbx_seq_one_letter_code
_entity_poly.pdbx_strand_id
1 'polypeptide(L)' 'MKILITGGCGFVGSNLAILFKHYYTDSEIYCLDNLSRRGSEINLQKILAQGIH' A
#
# COMPACT_ATOMS: atom_id res chain seq x y z
N MET A 1 3.37 -3.78 14.78
CA MET A 1 4.47 -4.19 13.85
C MET A 1 4.59 -3.17 12.73
N LYS A 2 5.77 -2.88 12.19
CA LYS A 2 5.93 -1.94 11.06
C LYS A 2 6.31 -2.70 9.79
N ILE A 3 5.54 -2.51 8.73
CA ILE A 3 5.72 -3.19 7.44
C ILE A 3 5.99 -2.13 6.37
N LEU A 4 7.09 -2.28 5.62
CA LEU A 4 7.40 -1.45 4.46
C LEU A 4 7.22 -2.27 3.18
N ILE A 5 6.44 -1.76 2.24
CA ILE A 5 6.21 -2.35 0.91
C ILE A 5 6.79 -1.39 -0.14
N THR A 6 7.89 -1.78 -0.78
CA THR A 6 8.42 -1.06 -1.96
C THR A 6 7.62 -1.41 -3.20
N GLY A 7 7.29 -0.43 -4.04
CA GLY A 7 6.36 -0.63 -5.15
C GLY A 7 4.90 -0.79 -4.66
N GLY A 8 4.58 -0.18 -3.51
CA GLY A 8 3.29 -0.33 -2.84
C GLY A 8 2.08 0.20 -3.62
N CYS A 9 2.29 1.03 -4.65
CA CYS A 9 1.23 1.49 -5.55
C CYS A 9 1.14 0.65 -6.84
N GLY A 10 1.96 -0.38 -6.98
CA GLY A 10 1.82 -1.38 -8.04
C GLY A 10 0.61 -2.30 -7.86
N PHE A 11 0.38 -3.18 -8.84
CA PHE A 11 -0.72 -4.16 -8.80
C PHE A 11 -0.62 -5.09 -7.58
N VAL A 12 0.54 -5.72 -7.37
CA VAL A 12 0.74 -6.64 -6.24
C VAL A 12 0.90 -5.87 -4.93
N GLY A 13 1.73 -4.82 -4.92
CA GLY A 13 2.02 -4.06 -3.71
C GLY A 13 0.77 -3.48 -3.04
N SER A 14 -0.14 -2.89 -3.82
CA SER A 14 -1.35 -2.27 -3.27
C SER A 14 -2.34 -3.28 -2.72
N ASN A 15 -2.51 -4.42 -3.39
CA ASN A 15 -3.36 -5.50 -2.87
C ASN A 15 -2.76 -6.14 -1.63
N LEU A 16 -1.43 -6.28 -1.56
CA LEU A 16 -0.74 -6.79 -0.38
C LEU A 16 -0.88 -5.84 0.82
N ALA A 17 -0.73 -4.53 0.60
CA ALA A 17 -0.89 -3.52 1.65
C ALA A 17 -2.29 -3.58 2.28
N ILE A 18 -3.33 -3.69 1.44
CA ILE A 18 -4.73 -3.83 1.87
C ILE A 18 -4.95 -5.14 2.62
N LEU A 19 -4.44 -6.25 2.08
CA LEU A 19 -4.53 -7.56 2.73
C LEU A 19 -3.89 -7.51 4.12
N PHE A 20 -2.68 -6.98 4.23
CA PHE A 20 -1.97 -6.87 5.50
C PHE A 20 -2.69 -5.97 6.49
N LYS A 21 -3.32 -4.87 6.04
CA LYS A 21 -4.12 -4.00 6.92
C LYS A 21 -5.27 -4.76 7.57
N HIS A 22 -5.87 -5.70 6.83
CA HIS A 22 -6.96 -6.52 7.32
C HIS A 22 -6.53 -7.62 8.28
N TYR A 23 -5.43 -8.34 7.97
CA TYR A 23 -4.96 -9.48 8.75
C TYR A 23 -4.13 -9.09 9.97
N TYR A 24 -3.40 -7.98 9.91
CA TYR A 24 -2.53 -7.49 10.97
C TYR A 24 -3.06 -6.15 11.50
N THR A 25 -4.14 -6.20 12.27
CA THR A 25 -4.88 -5.00 12.73
C THR A 25 -4.03 -4.02 13.53
N ASP A 26 -3.01 -4.50 14.23
CA ASP A 26 -2.08 -3.69 15.04
C ASP A 26 -0.78 -3.34 14.30
N SER A 27 -0.76 -3.52 12.96
CA SER A 27 0.37 -3.15 12.14
C SER A 27 0.22 -1.76 11.52
N GLU A 28 1.35 -1.07 11.42
CA GLU A 28 1.52 0.13 10.61
C GLU A 28 2.12 -0.30 9.27
N ILE A 29 1.47 0.10 8.17
CA ILE A 29 1.88 -0.28 6.81
C ILE A 29 2.28 1.00 6.08
N TYR A 30 3.47 0.94 5.50
CA TYR A 30 4.09 2.02 4.73
C TYR A 30 4.37 1.53 3.31
N CYS A 31 3.99 2.32 2.32
CA CYS A 31 4.22 2.05 0.91
C CYS A 31 5.20 3.07 0.34
N LEU A 32 6.37 2.60 -0.11
CA LEU A 32 7.34 3.43 -0.83
C LEU A 32 7.22 3.15 -2.33
N ASP A 33 6.77 4.15 -3.09
CA ASP A 33 6.58 4.03 -4.53
C ASP A 33 7.01 5.33 -5.22
N ASN A 34 7.57 5.22 -6.42
CA ASN A 34 7.99 6.38 -7.22
C ASN A 34 6.93 6.79 -8.26
N LEU A 35 5.78 6.11 -8.29
CA LEU A 35 4.65 6.34 -9.19
C LEU A 35 5.03 6.29 -10.68
N SER A 36 6.13 5.61 -11.03
CA SER A 36 6.63 5.56 -12.41
C SER A 36 5.71 4.83 -13.39
N ARG A 37 4.85 3.93 -12.88
CA ARG A 37 3.88 3.18 -13.70
C ARG A 37 2.57 3.96 -13.78
N ARG A 38 2.09 4.21 -15.01
CA ARG A 38 0.76 4.77 -15.26
C ARG A 38 -0.33 3.94 -14.57
N GLY A 39 -1.16 4.60 -13.77
CA GLY A 39 -2.22 3.97 -12.98
C GLY A 39 -1.84 3.67 -11.53
N SER A 40 -0.57 3.84 -11.14
CA SER A 40 -0.15 3.79 -9.74
C SER A 40 -0.87 4.84 -8.89
N GLU A 41 -1.28 5.96 -9.47
CA GLU A 41 -2.01 7.03 -8.80
C GLU A 41 -3.40 6.57 -8.30
N ILE A 42 -4.05 5.70 -9.05
CA ILE A 42 -5.33 5.09 -8.66
C ILE A 42 -5.13 4.21 -7.43
N ASN A 43 -4.05 3.42 -7.42
CA ASN A 43 -3.71 2.56 -6.29
C ASN A 43 -3.26 3.36 -5.08
N LEU A 44 -2.54 4.47 -5.27
CA LEU A 44 -2.18 5.40 -4.20
C LEU A 44 -3.44 5.91 -3.49
N GLN A 45 -4.42 6.42 -4.23
CA GLN A 45 -5.69 6.85 -3.65
C GLN A 45 -6.41 5.72 -2.93
N LYS A 46 -6.40 4.50 -3.50
CA LYS A 46 -7.01 3.31 -2.91
C LYS A 46 -6.39 2.93 -1.56
N ILE A 47 -5.06 2.93 -1.43
CA ILE A 47 -4.39 2.56 -0.18
C ILE A 47 -4.50 3.66 0.88
N LEU A 48 -4.43 4.95 0.49
CA LEU A 48 -4.59 6.09 1.40
C LEU A 48 -5.99 6.10 2.03
N ALA A 49 -7.04 5.77 1.25
CA ALA A 49 -8.41 5.66 1.75
C ALA A 49 -8.58 4.59 2.85
N GLN A 50 -7.62 3.67 3.01
CA GLN A 50 -7.62 2.65 4.06
C GLN A 50 -6.70 2.97 5.25
N GLY A 51 -6.12 4.19 5.29
CA GLY A 51 -5.17 4.58 6.34
C GLY A 51 -3.85 3.80 6.26
N ILE A 52 -3.41 3.49 5.04
CA ILE A 52 -2.07 2.98 4.74
C ILE A 52 -1.22 4.19 4.32
N HIS A 53 -0.01 4.28 4.85
CA HIS A 53 0.87 5.44 4.69
C HIS A 53 1.78 5.33 3.47
#